data_AF-A0A3D1IPM1-F1
#
_entry.id   AF-A0A3D1IPM1-F1
#
_cell.length_a   1.000
_cell.length_b   1.000
_cell.length_c   1.000
_cell.angle_alpha   90.00
_cell.angle_beta   90.00
_cell.angle_gamma   90.00
#
_symmetry.space_group_name_H-M   'P 1'
#
loop_
_entity.id
_entity.type
_entity.pdbx_description
1 polymer ?
#
loop_
_entity_poly.entity_id
_entity_poly.type
_entity_poly.pdbx_seq_one_letter_code
_entity_poly.pdbx_strand_id
1 'polypeptide(L)'
;MNGPISQFIQRHYRHFNAATLVEAAEAYNAQLADGGKMFVTLAGAMSTAELGLSLAEMIRQDKIHAITCTGANLEEDVFNLVAHDHYERVPHYRDLTPADEQALLDRHLNRVTDTCIPEEEAMRRIEHAVLVLWQEAQTQGERHFPHEYL
;
A
#
# COMPACT_ATOMS: atom_id res chain seq x y z
N MET A 1 -12.29 -21.84 -7.91
CA MET A 1 -11.01 -21.75 -7.17
C MET A 1 -10.19 -23.00 -7.45
N ASN A 2 -9.29 -22.99 -8.44
CA ASN A 2 -8.70 -24.23 -8.97
C ASN A 2 -7.16 -24.29 -8.87
N GLY A 3 -6.51 -23.20 -8.44
CA GLY A 3 -5.05 -23.11 -8.37
C GLY A 3 -4.45 -23.85 -7.16
N PRO A 4 -3.13 -24.09 -7.16
CA PRO A 4 -2.44 -24.78 -6.06
C PRO A 4 -2.68 -24.15 -4.68
N ILE A 5 -2.66 -22.81 -4.59
CA ILE A 5 -2.93 -22.08 -3.35
C ILE A 5 -4.38 -22.27 -2.90
N SER A 6 -5.34 -22.20 -3.82
CA SER A 6 -6.76 -22.44 -3.50
C SER A 6 -6.98 -23.85 -2.95
N GLN A 7 -6.39 -24.86 -3.59
CA GLN A 7 -6.49 -26.25 -3.13
C GLN A 7 -5.84 -26.43 -1.75
N PHE A 8 -4.70 -25.77 -1.51
CA PHE A 8 -4.02 -25.80 -0.22
C PHE A 8 -4.90 -25.22 0.89
N ILE A 9 -5.44 -24.00 0.72
CA ILE A 9 -6.27 -23.37 1.76
C ILE A 9 -7.56 -24.18 2.00
N GLN A 10 -8.22 -24.68 0.96
CA GLN A 10 -9.42 -25.52 1.12
C GLN A 10 -9.13 -26.83 1.87
N ARG A 11 -7.95 -27.42 1.68
CA ARG A 11 -7.57 -28.64 2.39
C ARG A 11 -7.22 -28.38 3.86
N HIS A 12 -6.45 -27.32 4.13
CA HIS A 12 -5.80 -27.14 5.43
C HIS A 12 -6.51 -26.13 6.35
N TYR A 13 -7.17 -25.10 5.81
CA TYR A 13 -7.74 -24.00 6.59
C TYR A 13 -9.16 -24.33 7.06
N ARG A 14 -9.32 -25.44 7.77
CA ARG A 14 -10.61 -25.92 8.31
C ARG A 14 -10.86 -25.56 9.77
N HIS A 15 -9.90 -24.88 10.39
CA HIS A 15 -9.87 -24.65 11.82
C HIS A 15 -10.20 -23.18 12.12
N PHE A 16 -11.17 -22.97 13.00
CA PHE A 16 -11.52 -21.67 13.58
C PHE A 16 -11.42 -20.50 12.57
N ASN A 17 -10.58 -19.51 12.84
CA ASN A 17 -10.46 -18.29 12.04
C ASN A 17 -9.84 -18.51 10.64
N ALA A 18 -9.14 -19.63 10.41
CA ALA A 18 -8.54 -19.89 9.11
C ALA A 18 -9.62 -20.19 8.05
N ALA A 19 -10.73 -20.81 8.45
CA ALA A 19 -11.86 -21.10 7.55
C ALA A 19 -12.49 -19.83 6.97
N THR A 20 -12.48 -18.72 7.72
CA THR A 20 -12.97 -17.42 7.28
C THR A 20 -12.25 -16.91 6.03
N LEU A 21 -10.96 -17.23 5.84
CA LEU A 21 -10.25 -16.88 4.60
C LEU A 21 -10.83 -17.60 3.38
N VAL A 22 -11.15 -18.89 3.53
CA VAL A 22 -11.73 -19.69 2.45
C VAL A 22 -13.12 -19.17 2.09
N GLU A 23 -13.96 -18.95 3.11
CA GLU A 23 -15.32 -18.42 2.94
C GLU A 23 -15.30 -17.04 2.27
N ALA A 24 -14.41 -16.14 2.71
CA ALA A 24 -14.27 -14.82 2.11
C ALA A 24 -13.82 -14.89 0.63
N ALA A 25 -12.87 -15.78 0.31
CA ALA A 25 -12.42 -15.99 -1.06
C ALA A 25 -13.54 -16.57 -1.96
N GLU A 26 -14.34 -17.51 -1.46
CA GLU A 26 -15.48 -18.07 -2.18
C GLU A 26 -16.57 -17.03 -2.41
N ALA A 27 -16.97 -16.30 -1.36
CA ALA A 27 -17.97 -15.24 -1.44
C ALA A 27 -17.55 -14.15 -2.43
N TYR A 28 -16.28 -13.75 -2.42
CA TYR A 28 -15.78 -12.75 -3.36
C TYR A 28 -15.78 -13.25 -4.81
N ASN A 29 -15.39 -14.50 -5.08
CA ASN A 29 -15.49 -15.07 -6.42
C ASN A 29 -16.95 -15.15 -6.91
N ALA A 30 -17.89 -15.49 -6.02
CA ALA A 30 -19.32 -15.51 -6.33
C ALA A 30 -19.83 -14.10 -6.68
N GLN A 31 -19.50 -13.10 -5.86
CA GLN A 31 -19.83 -11.69 -6.11
C GLN A 31 -19.38 -11.25 -7.52
N LEU A 32 -18.15 -11.59 -7.92
CA LEU A 32 -17.64 -11.25 -9.26
C LEU A 32 -18.36 -12.02 -10.37
N ALA A 33 -18.62 -13.31 -10.17
CA ALA A 33 -19.32 -14.15 -11.15
C ALA A 33 -20.77 -13.66 -11.39
N ASP A 34 -21.40 -13.11 -10.36
CA ASP A 34 -22.74 -12.51 -10.42
C ASP A 34 -22.75 -11.10 -11.03
N GLY A 35 -21.60 -10.62 -11.54
CA GLY A 35 -21.46 -9.28 -12.11
C GLY A 35 -21.41 -8.16 -11.06
N GLY A 36 -21.20 -8.50 -9.79
CA GLY A 36 -21.06 -7.57 -8.69
C GLY A 36 -19.72 -6.82 -8.73
N LYS A 37 -19.74 -5.58 -8.25
CA LYS A 37 -18.55 -4.74 -8.10
C LYS A 37 -17.94 -4.89 -6.72
N MET A 38 -16.63 -4.66 -6.62
CA MET A 38 -15.88 -4.70 -5.37
C MET A 38 -15.33 -3.33 -5.01
N PHE A 39 -15.72 -2.88 -3.82
CA PHE A 39 -15.25 -1.66 -3.18
C PHE A 39 -14.33 -2.04 -2.01
N VAL A 40 -13.07 -1.60 -2.04
CA VAL A 40 -12.07 -1.93 -1.03
C VAL A 40 -11.82 -0.72 -0.13
N THR A 41 -11.78 -0.95 1.19
CA THR A 41 -11.36 0.04 2.17
C THR A 41 -9.98 -0.33 2.69
N LEU A 42 -9.03 0.59 2.61
CA LEU A 42 -7.64 0.37 3.04
C LEU A 42 -7.28 1.30 4.20
N ALA A 43 -6.73 0.71 5.26
CA ALA A 43 -6.06 1.45 6.31
C ALA A 43 -4.75 2.06 5.80
N GLY A 44 -4.15 2.95 6.58
CA GLY A 44 -2.85 3.55 6.26
C GLY A 44 -1.71 2.53 6.19
N ALA A 45 -0.69 2.87 5.39
CA ALA A 45 0.57 2.14 5.22
C ALA A 45 0.47 0.70 4.66
N MET A 46 -0.64 0.34 4.00
CA MET A 46 -0.73 -0.96 3.32
C MET A 46 0.11 -1.01 2.04
N SER A 47 0.34 0.14 1.40
CA SER A 47 1.33 0.36 0.32
C SER A 47 2.76 0.10 0.81
N THR A 48 3.17 0.67 1.95
CA THR A 48 4.48 0.36 2.56
C THR A 48 4.62 -1.12 2.93
N ALA A 49 3.52 -1.78 3.31
CA ALA A 49 3.47 -3.23 3.51
C ALA A 49 3.40 -4.06 2.20
N GLU A 50 3.59 -3.41 1.06
CA GLU A 50 3.67 -4.01 -0.28
C GLU A 50 2.40 -4.76 -0.73
N LEU A 51 1.23 -4.40 -0.19
CA LEU A 51 -0.06 -4.94 -0.65
C LEU A 51 -0.29 -4.68 -2.15
N GLY A 52 0.33 -3.61 -2.68
CA GLY A 52 0.31 -3.23 -4.09
C GLY A 52 0.69 -4.37 -5.05
N LEU A 53 1.60 -5.27 -4.65
CA LEU A 53 2.01 -6.42 -5.48
C LEU A 53 0.83 -7.30 -5.89
N SER A 54 -0.11 -7.55 -4.96
CA SER A 54 -1.31 -8.34 -5.23
C SER A 54 -2.48 -7.47 -5.67
N LEU A 55 -2.66 -6.32 -5.02
CA LEU A 55 -3.80 -5.44 -5.26
C LEU A 55 -3.77 -4.83 -6.66
N ALA A 56 -2.61 -4.39 -7.15
CA ALA A 56 -2.47 -3.82 -8.48
C ALA A 56 -2.84 -4.83 -9.57
N GLU A 57 -2.48 -6.10 -9.41
CA GLU A 57 -2.89 -7.16 -10.33
C GLU A 57 -4.41 -7.36 -10.29
N MET A 58 -5.02 -7.33 -9.12
CA MET A 58 -6.48 -7.44 -9.01
C MET A 58 -7.22 -6.26 -9.64
N ILE A 59 -6.67 -5.05 -9.56
CA ILE A 59 -7.20 -3.86 -10.27
C ILE A 59 -7.10 -4.07 -11.78
N ARG A 60 -5.92 -4.45 -12.30
CA ARG A 60 -5.71 -4.67 -13.75
C ARG A 60 -6.60 -5.76 -14.33
N GLN A 61 -6.96 -6.76 -13.52
CA GLN A 61 -7.86 -7.85 -13.88
C GLN A 61 -9.35 -7.51 -13.71
N ASP A 62 -9.70 -6.24 -13.47
CA ASP A 62 -11.07 -5.75 -13.26
C ASP A 62 -11.80 -6.42 -12.08
N LYS A 63 -11.04 -6.81 -11.05
CA LYS A 63 -11.60 -7.46 -9.84
C LYS A 63 -11.86 -6.46 -8.72
N ILE A 64 -11.16 -5.33 -8.73
CA ILE A 64 -11.37 -4.20 -7.81
C ILE A 64 -11.87 -3.01 -8.60
N HIS A 65 -12.99 -2.43 -8.17
CA HIS A 65 -13.70 -1.42 -8.95
C HIS A 65 -13.64 -0.03 -8.31
N ALA A 66 -13.40 0.03 -7.01
CA ALA A 66 -13.25 1.27 -6.27
C ALA A 66 -12.44 1.03 -4.99
N ILE A 67 -11.66 2.03 -4.59
CA ILE A 67 -10.83 2.00 -3.39
C ILE A 67 -11.10 3.27 -2.60
N THR A 68 -11.31 3.13 -1.30
CA THR A 68 -11.17 4.23 -0.34
C THR A 68 -9.96 3.96 0.53
N CYS A 69 -9.09 4.95 0.63
CA CYS A 69 -7.84 4.83 1.37
C CYS A 69 -7.41 6.20 1.91
N THR A 70 -6.47 6.19 2.85
CA THR A 70 -5.77 7.39 3.30
C THR A 70 -4.72 7.83 2.27
N GLY A 71 -4.31 9.11 2.28
CA GLY A 71 -3.28 9.65 1.37
C GLY A 71 -1.97 8.84 1.33
N ALA A 72 -1.57 8.24 2.45
CA ALA A 72 -0.43 7.33 2.52
C ALA A 72 -0.43 6.23 1.44
N ASN A 73 -1.59 5.67 1.08
CA ASN A 73 -1.64 4.62 0.05
C ASN A 73 -1.56 5.16 -1.38
N LEU A 74 -1.75 6.46 -1.60
CA LEU A 74 -1.51 7.11 -2.88
C LEU A 74 -0.03 7.48 -3.05
N GLU A 75 0.60 7.93 -1.96
CA GLU A 75 1.97 8.47 -1.99
C GLU A 75 3.05 7.39 -1.82
N GLU A 76 2.89 6.48 -0.88
CA GLU A 76 3.98 5.56 -0.48
C GLU A 76 4.28 4.49 -1.52
N ASP A 77 3.34 4.12 -2.38
CA ASP A 77 3.62 3.20 -3.50
C ASP A 77 4.53 3.87 -4.54
N VAL A 78 4.36 5.18 -4.76
CA VAL A 78 5.23 6.01 -5.60
C VAL A 78 6.60 6.21 -4.93
N PHE A 79 6.65 6.38 -3.61
CA PHE A 79 7.90 6.40 -2.85
C PHE A 79 8.68 5.11 -3.02
N ASN A 80 8.00 3.96 -2.92
CA ASN A 80 8.62 2.66 -3.11
C ASN A 80 9.18 2.55 -4.53
N LEU A 81 8.41 2.96 -5.56
CA LEU A 81 8.87 2.95 -6.95
C LEU A 81 10.20 3.71 -7.17
N VAL A 82 10.40 4.86 -6.52
CA VAL A 82 11.61 5.69 -6.75
C VAL A 82 12.77 5.41 -5.81
N ALA A 83 12.51 4.80 -4.65
CA ALA A 83 13.49 4.65 -3.56
C ALA A 83 13.59 3.24 -2.99
N HIS A 84 13.00 2.22 -3.63
CA HIS A 84 12.91 0.83 -3.12
C HIS A 84 14.24 0.33 -2.53
N ASP A 85 15.33 0.47 -3.28
CA ASP A 85 16.65 -0.06 -2.90
C ASP A 85 17.29 0.67 -1.71
N HIS A 86 16.72 1.80 -1.30
CA HIS A 86 17.18 2.61 -0.17
C HIS A 86 16.38 2.37 1.11
N TYR A 87 15.35 1.50 1.08
CA TYR A 87 14.55 1.18 2.25
C TYR A 87 15.35 0.34 3.25
N GLU A 88 15.18 0.65 4.54
CA GLU A 88 15.86 -0.07 5.61
C GLU A 88 14.87 -0.83 6.47
N ARG A 89 15.15 -2.10 6.76
CA ARG A 89 14.40 -2.86 7.75
C ARG A 89 15.00 -2.64 9.12
N VAL A 90 14.14 -2.42 10.11
CA VAL A 90 14.52 -2.24 11.52
C VAL A 90 14.21 -3.51 12.30
N PRO A 91 15.21 -4.34 12.64
CA PRO A 91 15.02 -5.47 13.53
C PRO A 91 14.50 -5.00 14.89
N HIS A 92 13.66 -5.79 15.56
CA HIS A 92 13.17 -5.48 16.90
C HIS A 92 12.48 -4.11 17.04
N TYR A 93 11.84 -3.61 15.97
CA TYR A 93 11.18 -2.29 15.92
C TYR A 93 10.17 -2.00 17.05
N ARG A 94 9.72 -3.02 17.79
CA ARG A 94 8.82 -2.90 18.93
C ARG A 94 9.52 -2.52 20.23
N ASP A 95 10.83 -2.70 20.30
CA ASP A 95 11.66 -2.57 21.49
C ASP A 95 12.71 -1.45 21.37
N LEU A 96 12.54 -0.52 20.43
CA LEU A 96 13.46 0.60 20.21
C LEU A 96 13.53 1.51 21.43
N THR A 97 14.75 1.91 21.80
CA THR A 97 14.97 2.91 22.83
C THR A 97 14.82 4.32 22.25
N PRO A 98 14.63 5.36 23.08
CA PRO A 98 14.64 6.75 22.60
C PRO A 98 15.91 7.14 21.84
N ALA A 99 17.06 6.54 22.19
CA ALA A 99 18.32 6.77 21.48
C ALA A 99 18.32 6.13 20.07
N ASP A 100 17.69 4.97 19.91
CA ASP A 100 17.56 4.32 18.59
C ASP A 100 16.64 5.14 17.68
N GLU A 101 15.52 5.64 18.20
CA GLU A 101 14.62 6.55 17.45
C GLU A 101 15.34 7.84 17.05
N GLN A 102 16.16 8.40 17.95
CA GLN A 102 16.98 9.57 17.64
C GLN A 102 18.00 9.26 16.53
N ALA A 103 18.61 8.08 16.55
CA ALA A 103 19.54 7.67 15.50
C ALA A 103 18.86 7.51 14.13
N LEU A 104 17.60 7.06 14.08
CA LEU A 104 16.81 7.04 12.84
C LEU A 104 16.50 8.47 12.36
N LEU A 105 16.12 9.36 13.28
CA LEU A 105 15.86 10.77 12.98
C LEU A 105 17.11 11.48 12.44
N ASP A 106 18.26 11.31 13.07
CA ASP A 106 19.53 11.91 12.65
C ASP A 106 19.97 11.45 11.26
N ARG A 107 19.46 10.31 10.81
CA ARG A 107 19.69 9.73 9.48
C ARG A 107 18.56 10.04 8.49
N HIS A 108 17.56 10.83 8.89
CA HIS A 108 16.38 11.16 8.09
C HIS A 108 15.61 9.92 7.60
N LEU A 109 15.48 8.91 8.46
CA LEU A 109 14.73 7.68 8.20
C LEU A 109 13.35 7.74 8.85
N ASN A 110 12.32 7.94 8.03
CA ASN A 110 10.92 7.93 8.48
C ASN A 110 10.44 6.48 8.63
N ARG A 111 9.98 6.09 9.82
CA ARG A 111 9.65 4.70 10.11
C ARG A 111 8.15 4.42 10.09
N VAL A 112 7.77 3.38 9.37
CA VAL A 112 6.46 2.71 9.40
C VAL A 112 6.69 1.29 9.90
N THR A 113 6.24 1.00 11.12
CA THR A 113 6.52 -0.28 11.81
C THR A 113 8.01 -0.64 11.80
N ASP A 114 8.41 -1.60 10.98
CA ASP A 114 9.73 -2.18 10.82
C ASP A 114 10.40 -1.80 9.50
N THR A 115 9.80 -0.88 8.74
CA THR A 115 10.31 -0.36 7.47
C THR A 115 10.61 1.13 7.62
N CYS A 116 11.83 1.52 7.28
CA CYS A 116 12.28 2.89 7.23
C CYS A 116 12.37 3.37 5.78
N ILE A 117 11.75 4.53 5.54
CA ILE A 117 11.68 5.23 4.27
C ILE A 117 12.68 6.39 4.35
N PRO A 118 13.71 6.43 3.49
CA PRO A 118 14.68 7.52 3.45
C PRO A 118 14.03 8.79 2.89
N GLU A 119 14.02 9.87 3.69
CA GLU A 119 13.30 11.11 3.34
C GLU A 119 13.75 11.71 2.00
N GLU A 120 15.06 11.82 1.79
CA GLU A 120 15.63 12.47 0.59
C GLU A 120 15.37 11.67 -0.69
N GLU A 121 15.58 10.35 -0.63
CA GLU A 121 15.44 9.49 -1.81
C GLU A 121 13.97 9.27 -2.20
N ALA A 122 13.06 9.34 -1.24
CA ALA A 122 11.63 9.13 -1.44
C ALA A 122 10.83 10.44 -1.45
N MET A 123 10.58 11.00 -0.26
CA MET A 123 9.63 12.10 -0.07
C MET A 123 10.09 13.36 -0.77
N ARG A 124 11.34 13.80 -0.58
CA ARG A 124 11.87 15.02 -1.22
C ARG A 124 11.98 14.87 -2.73
N ARG A 125 12.35 13.68 -3.19
CA ARG A 125 12.42 13.38 -4.62
C ARG A 125 11.07 13.53 -5.31
N ILE A 126 9.99 12.99 -4.72
CA ILE A 126 8.63 13.14 -5.25
C ILE A 126 8.12 14.57 -5.04
N GLU A 127 8.39 15.19 -3.90
CA GLU A 127 8.02 16.58 -3.60
C GLU A 127 8.49 17.52 -4.70
N HIS A 128 9.76 17.42 -5.13
CA HIS A 128 10.29 18.27 -6.20
C HIS A 128 9.52 18.12 -7.52
N ALA A 129 9.07 16.91 -7.87
CA ALA A 129 8.30 16.68 -9.10
C ALA A 129 6.86 17.19 -8.97
N VAL A 130 6.19 16.87 -7.86
CA VAL A 130 4.79 17.23 -7.63
C VAL A 130 4.63 18.74 -7.40
N LEU A 131 5.60 19.39 -6.75
CA LEU A 131 5.57 20.84 -6.52
C LEU A 131 5.54 21.64 -7.83
N VAL A 132 6.25 21.18 -8.87
CA VAL A 132 6.20 21.82 -10.20
C VAL A 132 4.77 21.77 -10.76
N LEU A 133 4.12 20.61 -10.72
CA LEU A 133 2.75 20.43 -11.18
C LEU A 133 1.76 21.32 -10.41
N TRP A 134 1.93 21.42 -9.09
CA TRP A 134 1.09 22.29 -8.26
C TRP A 134 1.28 23.78 -8.56
N GLN A 135 2.51 24.22 -8.78
CA GLN A 135 2.80 25.61 -9.16
C GLN A 135 2.24 25.97 -10.54
N GLU A 136 2.30 25.04 -11.48
CA GLU A 136 1.68 25.19 -12.80
C GLU A 136 0.16 25.30 -12.71
N ALA A 137 -0.49 24.36 -12.02
CA ALA A 137 -1.93 24.39 -11.78
C ALA A 137 -2.36 25.68 -11.08
N GLN A 138 -1.60 26.14 -10.09
CA GLN A 138 -1.86 27.41 -9.41
C GLN A 138 -1.79 28.60 -10.36
N THR A 139 -0.80 28.66 -11.25
CA THR A 139 -0.63 29.74 -12.22
C THR A 139 -1.77 29.77 -13.24
N GLN A 140 -2.33 28.61 -13.56
CA GLN A 140 -3.45 28.45 -14.48
C GLN A 140 -4.82 28.59 -13.79
N GLY A 141 -4.86 28.68 -12.45
CA GLY A 141 -6.10 28.76 -11.68
C GLY A 141 -6.86 27.44 -11.60
N GLU A 142 -6.19 26.32 -11.85
CA GLU A 142 -6.76 24.98 -11.86
C GLU A 142 -6.78 24.36 -10.46
N ARG A 143 -7.70 23.41 -10.25
CA ARG A 143 -7.83 22.63 -9.02
C ARG A 143 -8.08 21.18 -9.37
N HIS A 144 -7.18 20.33 -8.92
CA HIS A 144 -7.23 18.88 -9.13
C HIS A 144 -7.26 18.17 -7.77
N PHE A 145 -7.83 16.98 -7.73
CA PHE A 145 -7.83 16.11 -6.56
C PHE A 145 -6.44 15.48 -6.36
N PRO A 146 -6.10 15.02 -5.14
CA PRO A 146 -4.81 14.38 -4.88
C PRO A 146 -4.48 13.19 -5.80
N HIS A 147 -5.48 12.35 -6.12
CA HIS A 147 -5.33 11.17 -7.00
C HIS A 147 -5.22 11.52 -8.49
N GLU A 148 -5.30 12.79 -8.86
CA GLU A 148 -5.02 13.25 -10.23
C GLU A 148 -3.55 13.64 -10.39
N TYR A 149 -2.82 13.83 -9.28
CA TYR A 149 -1.38 14.08 -9.27
C TYR A 149 -0.53 12.83 -8.99
N LEU A 150 -1.12 11.85 -8.29
CA LEU A 150 -0.49 10.60 -7.84
C LEU A 150 -1.22 9.41 -8.43
#